data_AF-A0A8T5VFK9-F1
#
_entry.id   AF-A0A8T5VFK9-F1
#
_cell.length_a   1.000
_cell.length_b   1.000
_cell.length_c   1.000
_cell.angle_alpha   90.00
_cell.angle_beta   90.00
_cell.angle_gamma   90.00
#
_symmetry.space_group_name_H-M   'P 1'
#
loop_
_entity.id
_entity.type
_entity.pdbx_description
1 polymer ?
#
loop_
_entity_poly.entity_id
_entity_poly.type
_entity_poly.pdbx_seq_one_letter_code
_entity_poly.pdbx_strand_id
1 'polypeptide(L)'
;MPLAEALAATGRGDEALDILDQAIARGRRRNFMVEMPDMLRARAEVLIRKDNPDFLEAERSLAQSLDLARHQGALGFELRTTIDLARLLRRRGRRSEAQDVLAPVYG
;
A
#
# COMPACT_ATOMS: atom_id res chain seq x y z
N MET A 1 1.32 0.46 -15.99
CA MET A 1 1.64 1.48 -14.96
C MET A 1 0.62 1.33 -13.85
N PRO A 2 0.99 0.79 -12.67
CA PRO A 2 0.08 0.70 -11.53
C PRO A 2 -0.31 2.11 -11.03
N LEU A 3 -1.51 2.24 -10.46
CA LEU A 3 -2.09 3.51 -10.02
C LEU A 3 -1.20 4.20 -8.96
N ALA A 4 -0.52 3.40 -8.15
CA ALA A 4 0.43 3.85 -7.13
C ALA A 4 1.59 4.66 -7.71
N GLU A 5 2.18 4.20 -8.81
CA GLU A 5 3.33 4.88 -9.43
C GLU A 5 2.89 6.18 -10.12
N ALA A 6 1.71 6.17 -10.74
CA ALA A 6 1.17 7.34 -11.44
C ALA A 6 0.79 8.48 -10.48
N LEU A 7 0.11 8.18 -9.37
CA LEU A 7 -0.32 9.21 -8.41
C LEU A 7 0.85 9.78 -7.62
N ALA A 8 1.82 8.94 -7.27
CA ALA A 8 3.02 9.35 -6.52
C ALA A 8 3.95 10.31 -7.29
N ALA A 9 3.74 10.51 -8.59
CA ALA A 9 4.52 11.42 -9.43
C ALA A 9 3.95 12.85 -9.51
N THR A 10 2.74 13.09 -8.98
CA THR A 10 1.98 14.33 -9.27
C THR A 10 2.25 15.51 -8.34
N GLY A 11 3.03 15.34 -7.26
CA GLY A 11 3.34 16.42 -6.31
C GLY A 11 2.15 16.99 -5.52
N ARG A 12 0.92 16.50 -5.77
CA ARG A 12 -0.33 16.93 -5.15
C ARG A 12 -0.79 15.91 -4.11
N GLY A 13 0.03 15.72 -3.08
CA GLY A 13 -0.12 14.62 -2.11
C GLY A 13 -1.49 14.57 -1.43
N ASP A 14 -1.99 15.70 -0.92
CA ASP A 14 -3.26 15.72 -0.17
C ASP A 14 -4.48 15.46 -1.06
N GLU A 15 -4.51 16.01 -2.27
CA GLU A 15 -5.59 15.75 -3.22
C GLU A 15 -5.58 14.33 -3.76
N ALA A 16 -4.39 13.77 -4.03
CA ALA A 16 -4.26 12.37 -4.40
C ALA A 16 -4.78 11.45 -3.28
N LEU A 17 -4.51 11.81 -2.01
CA LEU A 17 -5.00 11.10 -0.85
C LEU A 17 -6.54 11.17 -0.74
N ASP A 18 -7.13 12.34 -0.93
CA ASP A 18 -8.59 12.51 -0.90
C ASP A 18 -9.29 11.68 -1.98
N ILE A 19 -8.75 11.66 -3.20
CA ILE A 19 -9.28 10.85 -4.31
C ILE A 19 -9.20 9.36 -3.98
N LEU A 20 -8.05 8.91 -3.46
CA LEU A 20 -7.83 7.52 -3.07
C LEU A 20 -8.75 7.10 -1.92
N ASP A 21 -8.92 7.93 -0.90
CA ASP A 21 -9.78 7.64 0.25
C ASP A 21 -11.24 7.48 -0.19
N GLN A 22 -11.71 8.34 -1.09
CA GLN A 22 -13.04 8.19 -1.67
C GLN A 22 -13.16 6.94 -2.55
N ALA A 23 -12.14 6.62 -3.36
CA ALA A 23 -12.15 5.42 -4.21
C ALA A 23 -12.19 4.14 -3.36
N ILE A 24 -11.36 4.05 -2.33
CA ILE A 24 -11.31 2.95 -1.37
C ILE A 24 -12.65 2.81 -0.64
N ALA A 25 -13.25 3.92 -0.18
CA ALA A 25 -14.55 3.92 0.47
C ALA A 25 -15.66 3.40 -0.46
N ARG A 26 -15.65 3.79 -1.74
CA ARG A 26 -16.60 3.29 -2.75
C ARG A 26 -16.37 1.81 -3.07
N GLY A 27 -15.11 1.38 -3.22
CA GLY A 27 -14.74 -0.01 -3.50
C GLY A 27 -15.22 -0.96 -2.40
N ARG A 28 -15.03 -0.59 -1.13
CA ARG A 28 -15.53 -1.33 0.04
C ARG A 28 -17.05 -1.51 0.03
N ARG A 29 -17.81 -0.52 -0.43
CA ARG A 29 -19.29 -0.59 -0.46
C ARG A 29 -19.84 -1.42 -1.62
N ARG A 30 -19.11 -1.54 -2.72
CA ARG A 30 -19.61 -2.12 -3.98
C ARG A 30 -19.04 -3.50 -4.30
N ASN A 31 -18.28 -4.11 -3.39
CA ASN A 31 -17.58 -5.39 -3.62
C ASN A 31 -16.63 -5.39 -4.85
N PHE A 32 -16.23 -4.21 -5.34
CA PHE A 32 -15.19 -4.09 -6.38
C PHE A 32 -13.83 -4.33 -5.73
N MET A 33 -13.50 -5.61 -5.52
CA MET A 33 -12.36 -6.02 -4.72
C MET A 33 -11.03 -6.07 -5.50
N VAL A 34 -11.06 -6.32 -6.81
CA VAL A 34 -9.87 -6.73 -7.57
C VAL A 34 -8.71 -5.71 -7.55
N GLU A 35 -9.01 -4.41 -7.68
CA GLU A 35 -7.98 -3.35 -7.74
C GLU A 35 -7.67 -2.72 -6.36
N MET A 36 -8.41 -3.12 -5.32
CA MET A 36 -8.28 -2.51 -3.99
C MET A 36 -6.88 -2.64 -3.37
N PRO A 37 -6.14 -3.77 -3.53
CA PRO A 37 -4.75 -3.83 -3.08
C PRO A 37 -3.88 -2.73 -3.73
N ASP A 38 -4.02 -2.47 -5.03
CA ASP A 38 -3.23 -1.43 -5.71
C ASP A 38 -3.59 -0.02 -5.23
N MET A 39 -4.88 0.24 -4.94
CA MET A 39 -5.33 1.53 -4.37
C MET A 39 -4.76 1.75 -2.96
N LEU A 40 -4.74 0.73 -2.11
CA LEU A 40 -4.17 0.81 -0.76
C LEU A 40 -2.65 1.01 -0.78
N ARG A 41 -1.95 0.38 -1.75
CA ARG A 41 -0.52 0.65 -2.00
C ARG A 41 -0.27 2.07 -2.46
N ALA A 42 -1.09 2.58 -3.39
CA ALA A 42 -1.02 3.96 -3.86
C ALA A 42 -1.18 4.95 -2.71
N ARG A 43 -2.14 4.69 -1.81
CA ARG A 43 -2.38 5.49 -0.61
C ARG A 43 -1.14 5.54 0.27
N ALA A 44 -0.51 4.40 0.54
CA ALA A 44 0.72 4.33 1.33
C ALA A 44 1.84 5.16 0.70
N GLU A 45 2.04 5.07 -0.61
CA GLU A 45 3.11 5.80 -1.30
C GLU A 45 2.89 7.31 -1.24
N VAL A 46 1.65 7.78 -1.40
CA VAL A 46 1.29 9.19 -1.25
C VAL A 46 1.57 9.69 0.18
N LEU A 47 1.18 8.90 1.19
CA LEU A 47 1.45 9.20 2.60
C LEU A 47 2.95 9.26 2.94
N ILE A 48 3.78 8.49 2.23
CA ILE A 48 5.25 8.50 2.39
C ILE A 48 5.90 9.70 1.71
N ARG A 49 5.36 10.18 0.58
CA ARG A 49 6.00 11.21 -0.27
C ARG A 49 5.55 12.65 -0.01
N LYS A 50 4.44 12.87 0.69
CA LYS A 50 3.97 14.23 1.03
C LYS A 50 4.96 14.95 1.96
N ASP A 51 4.89 16.29 2.00
CA ASP A 51 5.80 17.14 2.78
C ASP A 51 5.85 16.82 4.28
N ASN A 52 4.75 16.30 4.84
CA ASN A 52 4.68 15.77 6.20
C ASN A 52 4.30 14.28 6.15
N PRO A 53 5.28 13.36 5.97
CA PRO A 53 4.98 11.95 5.78
C PRO A 53 4.29 11.31 6.99
N ASP A 54 3.23 10.55 6.74
CA ASP A 54 2.58 9.73 7.76
C ASP A 54 2.94 8.26 7.55
N PHE A 55 4.08 7.87 8.11
CA PHE A 55 4.58 6.50 7.99
C PHE A 55 3.71 5.47 8.71
N LEU A 56 3.00 5.86 9.78
CA LEU A 56 2.13 4.94 10.51
C LEU A 56 0.90 4.58 9.68
N GLU A 57 0.28 5.58 9.07
CA GLU A 57 -0.89 5.39 8.24
C GLU A 57 -0.52 4.74 6.89
N ALA A 58 0.68 4.99 6.37
CA ALA A 58 1.22 4.26 5.23
C ALA A 58 1.40 2.77 5.53
N GLU A 59 1.96 2.42 6.69
CA GLU A 59 2.13 1.03 7.12
C GLU A 59 0.77 0.32 7.28
N ARG A 60 -0.21 0.98 7.90
CA ARG A 60 -1.58 0.46 8.00
C ARG A 60 -2.22 0.22 6.64
N SER A 61 -2.00 1.14 5.69
CA SER A 61 -2.52 0.99 4.32
C SER A 61 -1.90 -0.22 3.62
N LEU A 62 -0.59 -0.45 3.77
CA LEU A 62 0.10 -1.62 3.21
C LEU A 62 -0.33 -2.93 3.89
N ALA A 63 -0.53 -2.94 5.21
CA ALA A 63 -1.05 -4.10 5.92
C ALA A 63 -2.45 -4.49 5.40
N GLN A 64 -3.36 -3.50 5.26
CA GLN A 64 -4.69 -3.73 4.67
C GLN A 64 -4.61 -4.25 3.23
N SER A 65 -3.69 -3.72 2.43
CA SER A 65 -3.45 -4.21 1.05
C SER A 65 -3.03 -5.68 1.05
N LEU A 66 -2.15 -6.06 1.98
CA LEU A 66 -1.59 -7.40 2.06
C LEU A 66 -2.65 -8.42 2.46
N ASP A 67 -3.42 -8.10 3.50
CA ASP A 67 -4.53 -8.94 3.96
C ASP A 67 -5.56 -9.15 2.86
N LEU A 68 -5.87 -8.09 2.11
CA LEU A 68 -6.84 -8.15 1.03
C LEU A 68 -6.30 -8.94 -0.18
N ALA A 69 -5.04 -8.76 -0.55
CA ALA A 69 -4.41 -9.52 -1.63
C ALA A 69 -4.38 -11.03 -1.31
N ARG A 70 -4.07 -11.38 -0.05
CA ARG A 70 -4.13 -12.77 0.44
C ARG A 70 -5.53 -13.34 0.39
N HIS A 71 -6.51 -12.60 0.90
CA HIS A 71 -7.92 -13.02 0.88
C HIS A 71 -8.44 -13.26 -0.55
N GLN A 72 -7.95 -12.49 -1.54
CA GLN A 72 -8.32 -12.64 -2.94
C GLN A 72 -7.51 -13.72 -3.68
N GLY A 73 -6.47 -14.30 -3.09
CA GLY A 73 -5.52 -15.15 -3.80
C GLY A 73 -4.73 -14.41 -4.89
N ALA A 74 -4.61 -13.08 -4.79
CA ALA A 74 -4.00 -12.24 -5.81
C ALA A 74 -2.48 -12.15 -5.61
N LEU A 75 -1.77 -13.24 -5.94
CA LEU A 75 -0.32 -13.41 -5.69
C LEU A 75 0.55 -12.24 -6.18
N GLY A 76 0.22 -11.68 -7.35
CA GLY A 76 0.95 -10.53 -7.89
C GLY A 76 0.83 -9.27 -7.01
N PHE A 77 -0.32 -9.05 -6.38
CA PHE A 77 -0.51 -7.93 -5.43
C PHE A 77 0.09 -8.23 -4.06
N GLU A 78 0.03 -9.49 -3.62
CA GLU A 78 0.68 -9.93 -2.38
C GLU A 78 2.19 -9.66 -2.43
N LEU A 79 2.87 -10.18 -3.46
CA LEU A 79 4.32 -9.98 -3.66
C LEU A 79 4.71 -8.51 -3.65
N ARG A 80 4.02 -7.69 -4.43
CA ARG A 80 4.29 -6.25 -4.51
C ARG A 80 4.09 -5.59 -3.15
N THR A 81 2.97 -5.88 -2.45
CA THR A 81 2.65 -5.29 -1.14
C THR A 81 3.68 -5.65 -0.08
N THR A 82 4.07 -6.91 -0.02
CA THR A 82 5.11 -7.40 0.89
C THR A 82 6.43 -6.66 0.68
N ILE A 83 6.85 -6.47 -0.58
CA ILE A 83 8.08 -5.73 -0.89
C ILE A 83 8.03 -4.28 -0.38
N ASP A 84 6.91 -3.58 -0.58
CA ASP A 84 6.80 -2.19 -0.15
C ASP A 84 6.67 -2.04 1.36
N LEU A 85 5.97 -2.97 2.03
CA LEU A 85 5.92 -3.01 3.48
C LEU A 85 7.31 -3.26 4.07
N ALA A 86 8.06 -4.23 3.54
CA ALA A 86 9.43 -4.48 3.98
C ALA A 86 10.37 -3.29 3.74
N ARG A 87 10.21 -2.57 2.62
CA ARG A 87 10.96 -1.33 2.34
C ARG A 87 10.63 -0.24 3.34
N LEU A 88 9.36 -0.04 3.67
CA LEU A 88 8.91 0.93 4.66
C LEU A 88 9.47 0.61 6.05
N LEU A 89 9.32 -0.64 6.50
CA LEU A 89 9.85 -1.12 7.78
C LEU A 89 11.37 -0.90 7.88
N ARG A 90 12.10 -1.23 6.81
CA ARG A 90 13.55 -0.99 6.74
C ARG A 90 13.91 0.51 6.81
N ARG A 91 13.18 1.39 6.12
CA ARG A 91 13.36 2.86 6.21
C ARG A 91 13.12 3.36 7.63
N ARG A 92 12.23 2.71 8.38
CA ARG A 92 11.90 2.99 9.78
C ARG A 92 12.85 2.33 10.79
N GLY A 93 13.92 1.67 10.34
CA GLY A 93 14.89 0.99 11.20
C GLY A 93 14.46 -0.41 11.70
N ARG A 94 13.26 -0.89 11.34
CA ARG A 94 12.66 -2.16 11.78
C ARG A 94 13.08 -3.32 10.88
N ARG A 95 14.38 -3.63 10.90
CA ARG A 95 14.97 -4.63 9.99
C ARG A 95 14.49 -6.06 10.24
N SER A 96 14.33 -6.47 11.49
CA SER A 96 13.82 -7.82 11.83
C SER A 96 12.42 -8.01 11.24
N GLU A 97 11.52 -7.05 11.49
CA GLU A 97 10.15 -7.11 10.99
C GLU A 97 10.07 -7.07 9.47
N ALA A 98 10.98 -6.33 8.81
CA ALA A 98 11.09 -6.37 7.36
C ALA A 98 11.49 -7.77 6.83
N GLN A 99 12.31 -8.53 7.56
CA GLN A 99 12.65 -9.91 7.21
C GLN A 99 11.48 -10.84 7.46
N ASP A 100 10.79 -10.68 8.60
CA ASP A 100 9.62 -11.49 8.98
C ASP A 100 8.49 -11.35 7.94
N VAL A 101 8.26 -10.14 7.43
CA VAL A 101 7.26 -9.88 6.39
C VAL A 101 7.64 -10.52 5.06
N LEU A 102 8.94 -10.59 4.71
CA LEU A 102 9.40 -11.18 3.45
C LEU A 102 9.48 -12.72 3.49
N ALA A 103 9.70 -13.32 4.66
CA ALA A 103 9.94 -14.76 4.80
C ALA A 103 8.86 -15.65 4.13
N PRO A 104 7.55 -15.37 4.22
CA PRO A 104 6.53 -16.19 3.59
C PRO A 104 6.54 -16.19 2.06
N VAL A 105 7.23 -15.24 1.42
CA VAL A 105 7.19 -15.04 -0.05
C VAL A 105 8.52 -15.33 -0.74
N TYR A 106 9.61 -15.45 0.04
CA TYR A 106 10.93 -15.84 -0.44
C TYR A 106 11.36 -17.24 0.02
N GLY A 107 10.57 -17.89 0.89
CA GLY A 107 10.84 -19.22 1.46
C GLY A 107 10.54 -20.38 0.53
#